data_AF-A0A2T3ZY04-F1
#
_entry.id   AF-A0A2T3ZY04-F1
#
_cell.length_a   1.000
_cell.length_b   1.000
_cell.length_c   1.000
_cell.angle_alpha   90.00
_cell.angle_beta   90.00
_cell.angle_gamma   90.00
#
_symmetry.space_group_name_H-M   'P 1'
#
loop_
_entity.id
_entity.type
_entity.pdbx_description
1 polymer ?
#
loop_
_entity_poly.entity_id
_entity_poly.type
_entity_poly.pdbx_seq_one_letter_code
_entity_poly.pdbx_strand_id
1 'polypeptide(L)' 'MKTTFIFALLSTAISFVAADIVITPIFEDQVVQRQAGDCFFGVVTPQGCGPKRG' A
#
# COMPACT_ATOMS: atom_id res chain seq x y z
N MET A 1 -7.91 0.09 36.33
CA MET A 1 -8.56 0.75 35.18
C MET A 1 -7.58 1.58 34.34
N LYS A 2 -6.79 2.51 34.92
CA LYS A 2 -5.76 3.27 34.17
C LYS A 2 -4.73 2.40 33.42
N THR A 3 -4.27 1.33 34.05
CA THR A 3 -3.28 0.41 33.48
C THR A 3 -3.81 -0.33 32.25
N THR A 4 -5.04 -0.84 32.32
CA THR A 4 -5.70 -1.56 31.21
C THR A 4 -5.86 -0.69 29.96
N PHE A 5 -6.19 0.59 30.16
CA PHE A 5 -6.33 1.55 29.06
C PHE A 5 -5.00 1.84 28.36
N ILE A 6 -3.93 1.98 29.14
CA ILE A 6 -2.56 2.17 28.62
C ILE A 6 -2.11 0.94 27.82
N PHE A 7 -2.38 -0.27 28.32
CA PHE A 7 -2.06 -1.50 27.61
C PHE A 7 -2.82 -1.65 26.29
N ALA A 8 -4.12 -1.29 26.26
CA ALA A 8 -4.91 -1.31 25.04
C ALA A 8 -4.36 -0.33 23.99
N LEU A 9 -4.02 0.90 24.40
CA LEU A 9 -3.47 1.92 23.51
C LEU A 9 -2.10 1.52 22.94
N LEU A 10 -1.25 0.91 23.78
CA LEU A 10 0.06 0.43 23.36
C LEU A 10 -0.06 -0.75 22.38
N SER A 11 -1.00 -1.68 22.64
CA SER A 11 -1.29 -2.80 21.73
C SER A 11 -1.71 -2.32 20.35
N THR A 12 -2.57 -1.28 20.27
CA THR A 12 -3.00 -0.74 18.98
C THR A 12 -1.87 -0.05 18.22
N ALA A 13 -0.98 0.67 18.92
CA ALA A 13 0.15 1.35 18.28
C ALA A 13 1.13 0.35 17.66
N ILE A 14 1.40 -0.77 18.35
CA ILE A 14 2.26 -1.84 17.84
C ILE A 14 1.67 -2.48 16.57
N SER A 15 0.35 -2.66 16.49
CA SER A 15 -0.31 -3.21 15.30
C SER A 15 -0.18 -2.33 14.06
N PHE A 16 -0.17 -1.00 14.22
CA PHE A 16 0.05 -0.07 13.10
C PHE A 16 1.53 0.00 12.68
N VAL A 17 2.47 -0.09 13.63
CA VAL A 17 3.91 -0.17 13.31
C VAL A 17 4.25 -1.48 12.58
N ALA A 18 3.51 -2.56 12.86
CA ALA A 18 3.67 -3.84 12.16
C ALA A 18 3.00 -3.86 10.77
N ALA A 19 2.11 -2.93 10.46
CA ALA A 19 1.55 -2.76 9.12
C ALA A 19 2.55 -1.97 8.27
N ASP A 20 3.51 -2.69 7.68
CA ASP A 20 4.45 -2.11 6.73
C ASP A 20 3.71 -1.63 5.47
N ILE A 21 4.11 -0.50 4.92
CA ILE A 21 3.60 -0.05 3.62
C ILE A 21 4.26 -0.95 2.58
N VAL A 22 3.55 -2.00 2.17
CA VAL A 22 4.00 -2.87 1.08
C VAL A 22 3.91 -2.08 -0.23
N ILE A 23 5.01 -1.42 -0.59
CA ILE A 23 5.19 -0.85 -1.92
C ILE A 23 5.56 -2.01 -2.85
N THR A 24 4.57 -2.64 -3.47
CA THR A 24 4.82 -3.60 -4.54
C THR A 24 5.35 -2.86 -5.77
N PRO A 25 6.62 -3.06 -6.16
CA PRO A 25 7.13 -2.47 -7.39
C PRO A 25 6.40 -3.06 -8.60
N ILE A 26 6.18 -2.22 -9.60
CA ILE A 26 5.66 -2.64 -10.90
C ILE A 26 6.85 -2.84 -11.83
N PHE A 27 6.96 -4.03 -12.39
CA PHE A 27 7.93 -4.41 -13.41
C PHE A 27 7.32 -4.34 -14.82
N GLU A 28 8.16 -4.32 -15.86
CA GLU A 28 7.73 -4.13 -17.26
C GLU A 28 6.73 -5.18 -17.76
N ASP A 29 6.92 -6.44 -17.36
CA ASP A 29 6.06 -7.57 -17.72
C ASP A 29 4.67 -7.51 -17.05
N GLN A 30 4.53 -6.61 -16.07
CA GLN A 30 3.27 -6.37 -15.36
C GLN A 30 2.51 -5.16 -15.91
N VAL A 31 2.99 -4.53 -17.00
CA VAL A 31 2.32 -3.38 -17.62
C VAL A 31 1.40 -3.84 -18.74
N VAL A 32 0.16 -3.33 -18.74
CA VAL A 32 -0.85 -3.63 -19.77
C VAL A 32 -1.20 -2.38 -20.59
N GLN A 33 -1.91 -2.57 -21.70
CA GLN A 33 -2.39 -1.43 -22.49
C GLN A 33 -3.34 -0.55 -21.67
N ARG A 34 -3.08 0.76 -21.70
CA ARG A 34 -3.82 1.78 -20.97
C ARG A 34 -5.18 2.06 -21.62
N GLN A 35 -6.24 2.12 -20.82
CA GLN A 35 -7.59 2.49 -21.22
C GLN A 35 -7.95 3.90 -20.75
N ALA A 36 -9.02 4.47 -21.32
CA ALA A 36 -9.51 5.78 -20.93
C ALA A 36 -10.00 5.75 -19.47
N GLY A 37 -9.44 6.62 -18.62
CA GLY A 37 -9.73 6.66 -17.18
C GLY A 37 -8.66 6.01 -16.31
N ASP A 38 -7.69 5.32 -16.91
CA ASP A 38 -6.63 4.68 -16.15
C ASP A 38 -5.60 5.69 -15.63
N CYS A 39 -5.38 5.65 -14.30
CA CYS A 39 -4.26 6.20 -13.54
C CYS A 39 -3.73 7.55 -14.05
N PHE A 40 -4.31 8.68 -13.65
CA PHE A 40 -3.96 10.01 -14.20
C PHE A 40 -2.44 10.32 -14.22
N PHE A 41 -1.71 9.95 -13.17
CA PHE A 41 -0.27 10.16 -13.03
C PHE A 41 0.55 8.86 -12.87
N GLY A 42 -0.06 7.69 -13.11
CA GLY A 42 0.53 6.40 -12.76
C GLY A 42 0.72 5.47 -13.95
N VAL A 43 1.34 4.31 -13.67
CA VAL A 43 1.44 3.19 -14.62
C VAL A 43 0.29 2.22 -14.36
N VAL A 44 -0.26 1.66 -15.44
CA VAL A 44 -1.34 0.68 -15.40
C VAL A 44 -0.78 -0.72 -15.34
N THR A 45 -1.32 -1.52 -14.44
CA THR A 45 -1.00 -2.95 -14.29
C THR A 45 -2.28 -3.76 -14.11
N PRO A 46 -2.22 -5.10 -14.25
CA PRO A 46 -3.34 -5.97 -13.92
C PRO A 46 -3.88 -5.81 -12.48
N GLN A 47 -3.05 -5.31 -11.57
CA GLN A 47 -3.39 -5.08 -10.16
C GLN A 47 -3.94 -3.66 -9.92
N GLY A 48 -3.93 -2.79 -10.94
CA GLY A 48 -4.38 -1.40 -10.87
C GLY A 48 -3.26 -0.38 -11.14
N CYS A 49 -3.34 0.78 -10.47
CA CYS A 49 -2.44 1.91 -10.66
C CYS A 49 -1.29 1.90 -9.65
N GLY A 50 -0.07 2.17 -10.10
CA GLY A 50 1.04 2.39 -9.17
C GLY A 50 2.30 2.98 -9.80
N PRO A 51 3.34 3.21 -8.98
CA PRO A 51 4.65 3.66 -9.44
C PRO A 51 5.46 2.50 -10.01
N LYS A 52 5.95 2.66 -11.24
CA LYS A 52 6.90 1.75 -11.86
C LYS A 52 8.31 1.96 -11.31
N ARG A 53 9.01 0.87 -11.04
CA ARG A 53 10.43 0.88 -10.67
C ARG A 53 11.23 0.19 -11.79
N GLY A 54 12.45 0.68 -12.01
CA GLY A 54 13.35 0.22 -13.08
C GLY A 54 13.83 -1.21 -12.89
#